data_AF-A0A9E3UVC1-F1
#
_entry.id   AF-A0A9E3UVC1-F1
#
_cell.length_a   1.000
_cell.length_b   1.000
_cell.length_c   1.000
_cell.angle_alpha   90.00
_cell.angle_beta   90.00
_cell.angle_gamma   90.00
#
_symmetry.space_group_name_H-M   'P 1'
#
loop_
_entity.id
_entity.type
_entity.pdbx_description
1 polymer ?
#
loop_
_entity_poly.entity_id
_entity_poly.type
_entity_poly.pdbx_seq_one_letter_code
_entity_poly.pdbx_strand_id
1 'polypeptide(L)'
;MTRLTSSQVRNVLGRLLERHPELLSEAEASIGADRAAGAKLAGPSVEDVAQAVCNAVCSLELEDLTQRAGSHSWGYVGPGEAAGELLAESVSDWTEEWQQELQRGDIAGAVITCLGIVTGLYRARSTARRSDGPLGWDPDFLIEHACLTVRDLLLACPKASRKPTAGKLITALAGAAPDWEDGLRRSWMEGLNGK
;
A
#
# COMPACT_ATOMS: atom_id res chain seq x y z
N MET A 1 27.91 -4.61 -35.30
CA MET A 1 26.45 -4.35 -35.11
C MET A 1 26.24 -2.85 -35.06
N THR A 2 25.69 -2.26 -36.11
CA THR A 2 25.38 -0.83 -36.20
C THR A 2 24.10 -0.51 -35.42
N ARG A 3 24.18 0.33 -34.39
CA ARG A 3 23.00 0.79 -33.63
C ARG A 3 22.35 1.94 -34.40
N LEU A 4 21.04 1.85 -34.63
CA LEU A 4 20.25 2.94 -35.18
C LEU A 4 20.06 4.03 -34.11
N THR A 5 20.12 5.29 -34.51
CA THR A 5 19.76 6.40 -33.63
C THR A 5 18.24 6.48 -33.46
N SER A 6 17.77 7.13 -32.40
CA SER A 6 16.33 7.24 -32.10
C SER A 6 15.52 7.90 -33.23
N SER A 7 16.14 8.79 -34.01
CA SER A 7 15.51 9.41 -35.18
C SER A 7 15.42 8.45 -36.37
N GLN A 8 16.43 7.60 -36.56
CA GLN A 8 16.43 6.57 -37.60
C GLN A 8 15.40 5.47 -37.30
N VAL A 9 15.29 5.04 -36.05
CA VAL A 9 14.27 4.07 -35.61
C VAL A 9 12.86 4.60 -35.90
N ARG A 10 12.58 5.86 -35.54
CA ARG A 10 11.26 6.48 -35.76
C ARG A 10 10.90 6.57 -37.25
N ASN A 11 11.88 6.93 -38.10
CA ASN A 11 11.66 7.05 -39.53
C ASN A 11 11.41 5.69 -40.20
N VAL A 12 12.18 4.67 -39.80
CA VAL A 12 12.02 3.30 -40.29
C VAL A 12 10.68 2.72 -39.83
N LEU A 13 10.31 2.89 -38.57
CA LEU A 13 9.04 2.42 -38.03
C LEU A 13 7.84 3.06 -38.75
N GLY A 14 7.86 4.38 -38.98
CA GLY A 14 6.81 5.06 -39.73
C GLY A 14 6.62 4.50 -41.13
N ARG A 15 7.71 4.29 -41.88
CA ARG A 15 7.66 3.71 -43.24
C ARG A 15 7.20 2.25 -43.26
N LEU A 16 7.48 1.49 -42.21
CA LEU A 16 7.02 0.10 -42.09
C LEU A 16 5.51 0.04 -41.81
N LEU A 17 5.01 0.89 -40.90
CA LEU A 17 3.59 0.97 -40.57
C LEU A 17 2.74 1.49 -41.74
N GLU A 18 3.28 2.40 -42.56
CA GLU A 18 2.62 2.87 -43.79
C GLU A 18 2.49 1.76 -44.86
N ARG A 19 3.44 0.82 -44.92
CA ARG A 19 3.45 -0.27 -45.91
C ARG A 19 2.74 -1.53 -45.44
N HIS A 20 2.58 -1.69 -44.13
CA HIS A 20 2.04 -2.89 -43.48
C HIS A 20 0.99 -2.47 -42.43
N PRO A 21 -0.22 -2.09 -42.85
CA PRO A 21 -1.29 -1.69 -41.93
C PRO A 21 -1.69 -2.80 -40.95
N GLU A 22 -1.41 -4.07 -41.26
CA GLU A 22 -1.54 -5.20 -40.34
C GLU A 22 -0.65 -5.08 -39.09
N LEU A 23 0.51 -4.44 -39.20
CA LEU A 23 1.40 -4.17 -38.07
C LEU A 23 0.89 -3.02 -37.20
N LEU A 24 -0.08 -2.24 -37.68
CA LEU A 24 -0.69 -1.16 -36.92
C LEU A 24 -1.51 -1.74 -35.78
N SER A 25 -2.28 -2.80 -36.02
CA SER A 25 -3.03 -3.52 -34.98
C SER A 25 -2.11 -4.23 -33.98
N GLU A 26 -0.96 -4.74 -34.42
CA GLU A 26 0.04 -5.34 -33.53
C GLU A 26 0.78 -4.27 -32.71
N ALA A 27 1.11 -3.12 -33.31
CA ALA A 27 1.69 -1.98 -32.62
C ALA A 27 0.70 -1.39 -31.61
N GLU A 28 -0.57 -1.22 -31.97
CA GLU A 28 -1.65 -0.79 -31.07
C GLU A 28 -1.92 -1.81 -29.96
N ALA A 29 -1.84 -3.11 -30.25
CA ALA A 29 -1.91 -4.16 -29.23
C ALA A 29 -0.70 -4.13 -28.29
N SER A 30 0.50 -3.87 -28.80
CA SER A 30 1.70 -3.70 -27.97
C SER A 30 1.68 -2.41 -27.16
N ILE A 31 1.17 -1.31 -27.70
CA ILE A 31 0.98 -0.03 -26.99
C ILE A 31 -0.15 -0.15 -25.97
N GLY A 32 -1.22 -0.88 -26.29
CA GLY A 32 -2.32 -1.20 -25.39
C GLY A 32 -1.88 -2.13 -24.26
N ALA A 33 -1.05 -3.12 -24.57
CA ALA A 33 -0.35 -3.95 -23.59
C ALA A 33 0.64 -3.12 -22.76
N ASP A 34 1.33 -2.14 -23.35
CA ASP A 34 2.19 -1.17 -22.67
C ASP A 34 1.39 -0.09 -21.92
N ARG A 35 0.09 0.07 -22.15
CA ARG A 35 -0.81 0.94 -21.38
C ARG A 35 -1.40 0.21 -20.19
N ALA A 36 -1.73 -1.07 -20.36
CA ALA A 36 -2.04 -2.00 -19.28
C ALA A 36 -0.78 -2.32 -18.42
N ALA A 37 0.39 -2.39 -19.06
CA ALA A 37 1.69 -2.44 -18.38
C ALA A 37 2.20 -1.04 -18.00
N GLY A 38 1.62 0.02 -18.56
CA GLY A 38 1.83 1.42 -18.17
C GLY A 38 1.19 1.72 -16.82
N ALA A 39 0.08 1.04 -16.52
CA ALA A 39 -0.47 0.91 -15.17
C ALA A 39 0.42 0.04 -14.24
N LYS A 40 1.33 -0.78 -14.79
CA LYS A 40 2.42 -1.45 -14.03
C LYS A 40 3.73 -0.67 -13.98
N LEU A 41 3.90 0.37 -14.82
CA LEU A 41 5.10 1.24 -14.87
C LEU A 41 4.88 2.56 -14.12
N ALA A 42 3.64 2.99 -13.95
CA ALA A 42 3.25 3.83 -12.82
C ALA A 42 3.31 2.95 -11.57
N GLY A 43 3.91 3.44 -10.48
CA GLY A 43 3.89 2.74 -9.19
C GLY A 43 2.45 2.37 -8.77
N PRO A 44 2.30 1.46 -7.79
CA PRO A 44 0.99 0.95 -7.39
C PRO A 44 0.04 2.11 -7.02
N SER A 45 -1.21 2.05 -7.47
CA SER A 45 -2.20 3.05 -7.09
C SER A 45 -2.67 2.84 -5.64
N VAL A 46 -3.29 3.87 -5.04
CA VAL A 46 -3.91 3.76 -3.70
C VAL A 46 -4.87 2.56 -3.64
N GLU A 47 -5.62 2.32 -4.73
CA GLU A 47 -6.61 1.24 -4.80
C GLU A 47 -5.95 -0.14 -4.86
N ASP A 48 -4.85 -0.27 -5.60
CA ASP A 48 -4.10 -1.54 -5.70
C ASP A 48 -3.55 -1.95 -4.33
N VAL A 49 -2.91 -1.01 -3.63
CA VAL A 49 -2.39 -1.23 -2.27
C VAL A 49 -3.54 -1.53 -1.31
N ALA A 50 -4.63 -0.76 -1.36
CA ALA A 50 -5.78 -0.98 -0.48
C ALA A 50 -6.41 -2.36 -0.66
N GLN A 51 -6.58 -2.81 -1.90
CA GLN A 51 -7.14 -4.13 -2.18
C GLN A 51 -6.20 -5.24 -1.70
N ALA A 52 -4.89 -5.09 -1.94
CA ALA A 52 -3.90 -6.08 -1.53
C ALA A 52 -3.80 -6.19 -0.01
N VAL A 53 -3.73 -5.06 0.71
CA VAL A 53 -3.74 -5.00 2.17
C VAL A 53 -5.02 -5.62 2.74
N CYS A 54 -6.19 -5.25 2.21
CA CYS A 54 -7.47 -5.81 2.65
C CYS A 54 -7.50 -7.33 2.46
N ASN A 55 -7.03 -7.84 1.32
CA ASN A 55 -6.97 -9.26 1.05
C ASN A 55 -6.02 -9.98 2.01
N ALA A 56 -4.83 -9.44 2.24
CA ALA A 56 -3.83 -10.03 3.11
C ALA A 56 -4.38 -10.23 4.53
N VAL A 57 -4.90 -9.18 5.16
CA VAL A 57 -5.44 -9.27 6.52
C VAL A 57 -6.71 -10.13 6.61
N CYS A 58 -7.56 -10.13 5.56
CA CYS A 58 -8.80 -10.91 5.56
C CYS A 58 -8.58 -12.39 5.23
N SER A 59 -7.46 -12.74 4.61
CA SER A 59 -7.13 -14.12 4.22
C SER A 59 -6.56 -14.96 5.37
N LEU A 60 -6.20 -14.32 6.49
CA LEU A 60 -5.71 -15.03 7.66
C LEU A 60 -6.84 -15.79 8.36
N GLU A 61 -6.62 -17.08 8.56
CA GLU A 61 -7.60 -17.98 9.15
C GLU A 61 -7.23 -18.41 10.57
N LEU A 62 -8.14 -19.10 11.26
CA LEU A 62 -7.89 -19.65 12.59
C LEU A 62 -6.69 -20.62 12.59
N GLU A 63 -6.45 -21.32 11.49
CA GLU A 63 -5.35 -22.27 11.34
C GLU A 63 -3.99 -21.56 11.46
N ASP A 64 -3.81 -20.43 10.76
CA ASP A 64 -2.60 -19.59 10.86
C ASP A 64 -2.35 -19.15 12.31
N LEU A 65 -3.42 -18.77 13.01
CA LEU A 65 -3.35 -18.38 14.42
C LEU A 65 -2.94 -19.53 15.32
N THR A 66 -3.54 -20.71 15.15
CA THR A 66 -3.25 -21.89 15.98
C THR A 66 -1.84 -22.42 15.78
N GLN A 67 -1.23 -22.20 14.61
CA GLN A 67 0.16 -22.57 14.36
C GLN A 67 1.15 -21.69 15.14
N ARG A 68 0.77 -20.43 15.42
CA ARG A 68 1.61 -19.47 16.15
C ARG A 68 1.34 -19.42 17.65
N ALA A 69 0.07 -19.54 18.05
CA ALA A 69 -0.30 -19.50 19.45
C ALA A 69 0.05 -20.81 20.17
N GLY A 70 0.35 -20.72 21.46
CA GLY A 70 0.60 -21.89 22.30
C GLY A 70 2.04 -22.03 22.77
N SER A 71 2.41 -23.26 23.14
CA SER A 71 3.70 -23.54 23.78
C SER A 71 4.80 -23.78 22.76
N HIS A 72 5.88 -23.02 22.90
CA HIS A 72 7.10 -23.13 22.12
C HIS A 72 8.28 -23.46 23.04
N SER A 73 9.40 -23.86 22.44
CA SER A 73 10.64 -24.17 23.20
C SER A 73 11.20 -22.96 23.97
N TRP A 74 10.81 -21.73 23.60
CA TRP A 74 11.23 -20.47 24.22
C TRP A 74 10.15 -19.81 25.10
N GLY A 75 8.96 -20.40 25.25
CA GLY A 75 7.89 -19.83 26.07
C GLY A 75 6.49 -20.08 25.52
N TYR A 76 5.50 -19.44 26.11
CA TYR A 76 4.11 -19.49 25.67
C TYR A 76 3.75 -18.20 24.94
N VAL A 77 3.13 -18.31 23.77
CA VAL A 77 2.59 -17.17 23.00
C VAL A 77 1.07 -17.17 23.12
N GLY A 78 0.51 -16.05 23.59
CA GLY A 78 -0.93 -15.90 23.74
C GLY A 78 -1.67 -15.76 22.40
N PRO A 79 -2.93 -16.19 22.27
CA PRO A 79 -3.69 -16.02 21.03
C PRO A 79 -3.82 -14.57 20.57
N GLY A 80 -4.02 -13.61 21.47
CA GLY A 80 -4.08 -12.19 21.10
C GLY A 80 -2.72 -11.65 20.62
N GLU A 81 -1.63 -12.09 21.24
CA GLU A 81 -0.25 -11.74 20.82
C GLU A 81 0.06 -12.31 19.43
N ALA A 82 -0.20 -13.60 19.23
CA ALA A 82 -0.04 -14.26 17.94
C ALA A 82 -0.90 -13.61 16.84
N ALA A 83 -2.13 -13.19 17.17
CA ALA A 83 -3.02 -12.51 16.24
C ALA A 83 -2.45 -11.15 15.81
N GLY A 84 -2.02 -10.34 16.78
CA GLY A 84 -1.40 -9.04 16.50
C GLY A 84 -0.13 -9.18 15.65
N GLU A 85 0.72 -10.16 15.95
CA GLU A 85 1.93 -10.44 15.16
C GLU A 85 1.60 -10.88 13.73
N LEU A 86 0.67 -11.83 13.55
CA LEU A 86 0.20 -12.27 12.23
C LEU A 86 -0.33 -11.13 11.39
N LEU A 87 -1.17 -10.29 11.99
CA LEU A 87 -1.76 -9.14 11.33
C LEU A 87 -0.69 -8.11 10.96
N ALA A 88 0.24 -7.81 11.86
CA ALA A 88 1.35 -6.88 11.61
C ALA A 88 2.27 -7.38 10.50
N GLU A 89 2.61 -8.67 10.49
CA GLU A 89 3.40 -9.29 9.44
C GLU A 89 2.70 -9.24 8.09
N SER A 90 1.38 -9.49 8.06
CA SER A 90 0.62 -9.49 6.81
C SER A 90 0.61 -8.13 6.10
N VAL A 91 0.90 -7.03 6.81
CA VAL A 91 0.97 -5.67 6.25
C VAL A 91 2.39 -5.11 6.18
N SER A 92 3.38 -5.89 6.59
CA SER A 92 4.77 -5.45 6.75
C SER A 92 5.42 -5.05 5.42
N ASP A 93 5.16 -5.78 4.34
CA ASP A 93 5.70 -5.49 3.00
C ASP A 93 5.41 -4.04 2.56
N TRP A 94 4.16 -3.58 2.70
CA TRP A 94 3.79 -2.20 2.35
C TRP A 94 4.34 -1.18 3.35
N THR A 95 4.53 -1.58 4.60
CA THR A 95 5.16 -0.74 5.61
C THR A 95 6.63 -0.48 5.25
N GLU A 96 7.35 -1.51 4.84
CA GLU A 96 8.71 -1.39 4.36
C GLU A 96 8.78 -0.61 3.05
N GLU A 97 7.79 -0.79 2.16
CA GLU A 97 7.71 -0.08 0.88
C GLU A 97 7.68 1.44 1.08
N TRP A 98 6.75 1.98 1.89
CA TRP A 98 6.69 3.44 2.09
C TRP A 98 7.92 3.99 2.81
N GLN A 99 8.54 3.21 3.69
CA GLN A 99 9.80 3.61 4.34
C GLN A 99 10.93 3.73 3.32
N GLN A 100 11.05 2.76 2.41
CA GLN A 100 12.04 2.80 1.35
C GLN A 100 11.77 3.93 0.33
N GLU A 101 10.50 4.23 0.03
CA GLU A 101 10.11 5.39 -0.79
C GLU A 101 10.60 6.70 -0.16
N LEU A 102 10.38 6.89 1.15
CA LEU A 102 10.91 8.06 1.87
C LEU A 102 12.43 8.12 1.88
N GLN A 103 13.12 6.99 2.05
CA GLN A 103 14.59 6.94 1.99
C GLN A 103 15.12 7.38 0.63
N ARG A 104 14.38 7.13 -0.45
CA ARG A 104 14.69 7.57 -1.82
C ARG A 104 14.23 9.01 -2.11
N GLY A 105 13.55 9.65 -1.17
CA GLY A 105 12.98 10.99 -1.31
C GLY A 105 11.63 11.05 -2.02
N ASP A 106 11.00 9.89 -2.28
CA ASP A 106 9.67 9.82 -2.89
C ASP A 106 8.55 9.94 -1.85
N ILE A 107 8.28 11.18 -1.46
CA ILE A 107 7.20 11.49 -0.51
C ILE A 107 5.82 11.18 -1.12
N ALA A 108 5.68 11.28 -2.45
CA ALA A 108 4.39 11.05 -3.10
C ALA A 108 4.04 9.55 -3.12
N GLY A 109 5.00 8.69 -3.48
CA GLY A 109 4.87 7.24 -3.36
C GLY A 109 4.54 6.82 -1.93
N ALA A 110 5.32 7.30 -0.95
CA ALA A 110 5.10 6.96 0.46
C ALA A 110 3.69 7.34 0.97
N VAL A 111 3.16 8.46 0.50
CA VAL A 111 1.78 8.89 0.80
C VAL A 111 0.76 8.00 0.11
N ILE A 112 0.98 7.60 -1.14
CA ILE A 112 0.09 6.68 -1.87
C ILE A 112 0.02 5.33 -1.16
N THR A 113 1.17 4.76 -0.78
CA THR A 113 1.27 3.49 -0.06
C THR A 113 0.60 3.58 1.31
N CYS A 114 0.86 4.63 2.09
CA CYS A 114 0.20 4.86 3.38
C CYS A 114 -1.33 5.00 3.25
N LEU A 115 -1.81 5.76 2.26
CA LEU A 115 -3.25 5.88 2.00
C LEU A 115 -3.87 4.54 1.63
N GLY A 116 -3.16 3.74 0.83
CA GLY A 116 -3.54 2.38 0.48
C GLY A 116 -3.70 1.49 1.71
N ILE A 117 -2.69 1.45 2.57
CA ILE A 117 -2.71 0.69 3.83
C ILE A 117 -3.94 1.07 4.67
N VAL A 118 -4.13 2.36 4.97
CA VAL A 118 -5.25 2.81 5.81
C VAL A 118 -6.59 2.47 5.18
N THR A 119 -6.72 2.64 3.86
CA THR A 119 -7.96 2.32 3.12
C THR A 119 -8.24 0.81 3.14
N GLY A 120 -7.21 -0.03 2.97
CA GLY A 120 -7.32 -1.48 3.01
C GLY A 120 -7.75 -1.98 4.39
N LEU A 121 -7.10 -1.50 5.45
CA LEU A 121 -7.47 -1.80 6.84
C LEU A 121 -8.89 -1.34 7.16
N TYR A 122 -9.29 -0.16 6.67
CA TYR A 122 -10.65 0.33 6.85
C TYR A 122 -11.68 -0.58 6.19
N ARG A 123 -11.41 -1.12 4.99
CA ARG A 123 -12.31 -2.06 4.30
C ARG A 123 -12.44 -3.39 5.05
N ALA A 124 -11.33 -3.89 5.60
CA ALA A 124 -11.28 -5.11 6.41
C ALA A 124 -12.14 -5.04 7.69
N ARG A 125 -12.54 -3.85 8.15
CA ARG A 125 -13.42 -3.72 9.34
C ARG A 125 -14.75 -4.48 9.21
N SER A 126 -15.23 -4.63 7.97
CA SER A 126 -16.49 -5.31 7.68
C SER A 126 -16.40 -6.83 7.86
N THR A 127 -15.21 -7.41 7.68
CA THR A 127 -14.94 -8.85 7.85
C THR A 127 -14.50 -9.16 9.27
N ALA A 128 -13.79 -8.25 9.94
CA ALA A 128 -13.24 -8.47 11.29
C ALA A 128 -14.28 -8.93 12.33
N ARG A 129 -15.47 -8.32 12.33
CA ARG A 129 -16.55 -8.68 13.29
C ARG A 129 -17.10 -10.09 13.16
N ARG A 130 -16.77 -10.80 12.08
CA ARG A 130 -17.25 -12.16 11.79
C ARG A 130 -16.11 -13.16 11.64
N SER A 131 -14.88 -12.73 11.92
CA SER A 131 -13.70 -13.59 11.78
C SER A 131 -13.49 -14.38 13.05
N ASP A 132 -13.33 -15.70 12.91
CA ASP A 132 -12.82 -16.58 13.96
C ASP A 132 -11.27 -16.63 13.95
N GLY A 133 -10.63 -16.00 12.95
CA GLY A 133 -9.18 -15.88 12.79
C GLY A 133 -8.59 -14.65 13.50
N PRO A 134 -7.36 -14.23 13.17
CA PRO A 134 -6.64 -13.16 13.87
C PRO A 134 -7.43 -11.87 14.10
N LEU A 135 -8.23 -11.42 13.12
CA LEU A 135 -9.06 -10.22 13.26
C LEU A 135 -10.15 -10.30 14.35
N GLY A 136 -10.59 -11.51 14.72
CA GLY A 136 -11.51 -11.71 15.84
C GLY A 136 -10.81 -11.67 17.20
N TRP A 137 -9.52 -12.00 17.23
CA TRP A 137 -8.69 -12.04 18.44
C TRP A 137 -8.00 -10.70 18.75
N ASP A 138 -7.78 -9.88 17.72
CA ASP A 138 -7.28 -8.51 17.85
C ASP A 138 -8.16 -7.54 17.01
N PRO A 139 -9.32 -7.12 17.55
CA PRO A 139 -10.25 -6.26 16.83
C PRO A 139 -9.78 -4.81 16.70
N ASP A 140 -8.86 -4.38 17.58
CA ASP A 140 -8.36 -3.01 17.62
C ASP A 140 -7.18 -2.79 16.66
N PHE A 141 -6.49 -3.87 16.25
CA PHE A 141 -5.39 -3.84 15.28
C PHE A 141 -5.64 -2.92 14.08
N LEU A 142 -6.82 -3.02 13.46
CA LEU A 142 -7.10 -2.30 12.21
C LEU A 142 -6.98 -0.78 12.36
N ILE A 143 -7.59 -0.22 13.41
CA ILE A 143 -7.56 1.24 13.64
C ILE A 143 -6.23 1.67 14.26
N GLU A 144 -5.67 0.85 15.15
CA GLU A 144 -4.37 1.15 15.77
C GLU A 144 -3.25 1.17 14.73
N HIS A 145 -3.17 0.15 13.89
CA HIS A 145 -2.15 0.07 12.84
C HIS A 145 -2.30 1.19 11.80
N ALA A 146 -3.53 1.54 11.42
CA ALA A 146 -3.78 2.69 10.55
C ALA A 146 -3.29 4.00 11.19
N CYS A 147 -3.56 4.22 12.47
CA CYS A 147 -3.10 5.38 13.22
C CYS A 147 -1.57 5.44 13.33
N LEU A 148 -0.93 4.31 13.64
CA LEU A 148 0.53 4.18 13.72
C LEU A 148 1.18 4.48 12.37
N THR A 149 0.67 3.89 11.29
CA THR A 149 1.19 4.11 9.93
C THR A 149 1.21 5.59 9.57
N VAL A 150 0.10 6.30 9.81
CA VAL A 150 0.01 7.75 9.54
C VAL A 150 1.00 8.55 10.38
N ARG A 151 1.07 8.25 11.68
CA ARG A 151 1.98 8.95 12.60
C ARG A 151 3.43 8.74 12.19
N ASP A 152 3.80 7.51 11.90
CA ASP A 152 5.19 7.12 11.63
C ASP A 152 5.65 7.65 10.27
N LEU A 153 4.79 7.65 9.25
CA LEU A 153 5.04 8.35 7.98
C LEU A 153 5.33 9.84 8.20
N LEU A 154 4.49 10.52 8.98
CA LEU A 154 4.65 11.96 9.24
C LEU A 154 5.93 12.24 10.02
N LEU A 155 6.26 11.42 11.01
CA LEU A 155 7.51 11.54 11.77
C LEU A 155 8.74 11.33 10.87
N ALA A 156 8.69 10.38 9.93
CA ALA A 156 9.76 10.12 8.97
C ALA A 156 9.89 11.19 7.88
N CYS A 157 8.81 11.93 7.56
CA CYS A 157 8.86 13.03 6.59
C CYS A 157 9.81 14.17 7.04
N PRO A 158 10.53 14.82 6.10
CA PRO A 158 11.30 16.02 6.40
C PRO A 158 10.44 17.13 7.03
N LYS A 159 10.99 17.87 8.00
CA LYS A 159 10.24 18.91 8.74
C LYS A 159 9.57 19.94 7.82
N ALA A 160 10.21 20.30 6.71
CA ALA A 160 9.66 21.24 5.72
C ALA A 160 8.42 20.70 4.99
N SER A 161 8.33 19.38 4.80
CA SER A 161 7.25 18.71 4.05
C SER A 161 6.14 18.18 4.97
N ARG A 162 6.40 18.02 6.27
CA ARG A 162 5.48 17.37 7.22
C ARG A 162 4.08 18.01 7.26
N LYS A 163 3.99 19.34 7.38
CA LYS A 163 2.69 20.06 7.40
C LYS A 163 1.93 19.96 6.06
N PRO A 164 2.54 20.26 4.89
CA PRO A 164 1.90 20.06 3.60
C PRO A 164 1.44 18.61 3.36
N THR A 165 2.29 17.63 3.70
CA THR A 165 1.97 16.20 3.56
C THR A 165 0.79 15.82 4.44
N ALA A 166 0.80 16.23 5.72
CA ALA A 166 -0.33 16.03 6.62
C ALA A 166 -1.62 16.58 6.01
N GLY A 167 -1.63 17.85 5.55
CA GLY A 167 -2.80 18.48 4.94
C GLY A 167 -3.41 17.65 3.80
N LYS A 168 -2.58 17.14 2.88
CA LYS A 168 -3.04 16.30 1.76
C LYS A 168 -3.59 14.96 2.22
N LEU A 169 -2.88 14.30 3.13
CA LEU A 169 -3.24 12.99 3.66
C LEU A 169 -4.58 13.05 4.40
N ILE A 170 -4.83 14.11 5.16
CA ILE A 170 -6.08 14.37 5.87
C ILE A 170 -7.27 14.43 4.92
N THR A 171 -7.17 15.27 3.90
CA THR A 171 -8.26 15.44 2.94
C THR A 171 -8.57 14.15 2.22
N ALA A 172 -7.55 13.34 1.89
CA ALA A 172 -7.75 12.03 1.29
C ALA A 172 -8.39 11.03 2.26
N LEU A 173 -7.92 10.96 3.51
CA LEU A 173 -8.41 10.00 4.51
C LEU A 173 -9.83 10.30 4.97
N ALA A 174 -10.25 11.57 5.04
CA ALA A 174 -11.64 11.91 5.37
C ALA A 174 -12.64 11.31 4.36
N GLY A 175 -12.24 11.18 3.08
CA GLY A 175 -13.05 10.50 2.07
C GLY A 175 -12.95 8.97 2.14
N ALA A 176 -11.76 8.43 2.45
CA ALA A 176 -11.51 6.98 2.42
C ALA A 176 -11.95 6.24 3.69
N ALA A 177 -11.82 6.88 4.86
CA ALA A 177 -12.05 6.28 6.18
C ALA A 177 -12.81 7.24 7.14
N PRO A 178 -14.05 7.65 6.80
CA PRO A 178 -14.78 8.67 7.55
C PRO A 178 -15.02 8.29 9.03
N ASP A 179 -15.29 7.01 9.33
CA ASP A 179 -15.55 6.58 10.71
C ASP A 179 -14.30 6.61 11.61
N TRP A 180 -13.10 6.78 11.02
CA TRP A 180 -11.82 6.80 11.73
C TRP A 180 -11.20 8.20 11.83
N GLU A 181 -11.88 9.24 11.34
CA GLU A 181 -11.35 10.60 11.26
C GLU A 181 -10.77 11.07 12.61
N ASP A 182 -11.52 10.93 13.70
CA ASP A 182 -11.10 11.38 15.03
C ASP A 182 -9.86 10.64 15.57
N GLY A 183 -9.73 9.34 15.27
CA GLY A 183 -8.57 8.54 15.66
C GLY A 183 -7.33 8.96 14.89
N LEU A 184 -7.44 9.06 13.57
CA LEU A 184 -6.39 9.52 12.68
C LEU A 184 -5.97 10.96 13.02
N ARG A 185 -6.94 11.81 13.37
CA ARG A 185 -6.75 13.20 13.84
C ARG A 185 -6.19 13.30 15.25
N ARG A 186 -6.00 12.24 16.02
CA ARG A 186 -5.20 12.31 17.25
C ARG A 186 -3.76 11.96 16.95
N SER A 187 -3.56 10.84 16.28
CA SER A 187 -2.25 10.31 15.86
C SER A 187 -1.45 11.30 15.01
N TRP A 188 -2.11 12.05 14.12
CA TRP A 188 -1.45 13.10 13.32
C TRP A 188 -0.81 14.23 14.17
N MET A 189 -1.37 14.51 15.34
CA MET A 189 -1.20 15.74 16.12
C MET A 189 0.00 15.48 17.02
N GLU A 190 0.04 14.26 17.55
CA GLU A 190 1.21 13.65 18.13
C GLU A 190 2.39 13.65 17.14
N GLY A 191 2.18 13.21 15.88
CA GLY A 191 3.24 13.23 14.85
C GLY A 191 3.74 14.63 14.48
N LEU A 192 2.86 15.64 14.46
CA LEU A 192 3.23 17.05 14.22
C LEU A 192 3.92 17.69 15.43
N ASN A 193 3.56 17.30 16.65
CA ASN A 193 4.10 17.83 17.91
C ASN A 193 5.34 17.07 18.41
N GLY A 194 5.66 15.91 17.84
CA GLY A 194 6.89 15.16 18.12
C GLY A 194 8.13 16.01 17.79
N LYS A 195 8.85 16.41 18.86
CA LYS A 195 10.05 17.27 18.83
C LYS A 195 11.23 16.62 18.14
#